data_AF-A0A961FH75-F1
#
_entry.id   AF-A0A961FH75-F1
#
_cell.length_a   1.000
_cell.length_b   1.000
_cell.length_c   1.000
_cell.angle_alpha   90.00
_cell.angle_beta   90.00
_cell.angle_gamma   90.00
#
_symmetry.space_group_name_H-M   'P 1'
#
loop_
_entity.id
_entity.type
_entity.pdbx_description
1 polymer ?
#
loop_
_entity_poly.entity_id
_entity_poly.type
_entity_poly.pdbx_seq_one_letter_code
_entity_poly.pdbx_strand_id
1 'polypeptide(L)'
;MDPMAEALNQLDVNRFNELHARALAIISAEEMDRDMADAIDMVVSYLGFLRHVAFREAGKAELEYPLARERLLRRTHGPESDLTRRRYYLQLRIIADNMKLEPLQISEFRCLFSDLDFHEMHTEQWYFASNFAFRHNDIETISRAYEQFLLYRDEHDNELFQWVRLSVMYRLLRQEAQPRHVEKLLLSIRTSANAREVRALLLPEIKRQQLMTAELEALLERTMDQLDMAR
;
A
#
# COMPACT_ATOMS: atom_id res chain seq x y z
N MET A 1 -14.04 -16.28 17.65
CA MET A 1 -12.73 -15.92 17.07
C MET A 1 -12.06 -17.21 16.66
N ASP A 2 -11.55 -17.29 15.44
CA ASP A 2 -10.86 -18.47 14.92
C ASP A 2 -9.48 -18.60 15.61
N PRO A 3 -9.24 -19.68 16.39
CA PRO A 3 -7.97 -19.91 17.08
C PRO A 3 -6.79 -20.02 16.10
N MET A 4 -7.04 -20.41 14.85
CA MET A 4 -6.01 -20.53 13.82
C MET A 4 -5.61 -19.16 13.27
N ALA A 5 -6.57 -18.25 13.11
CA ALA A 5 -6.30 -16.86 12.76
C ALA A 5 -5.58 -16.09 13.89
N GLU A 6 -5.89 -16.42 15.15
CA GLU A 6 -5.21 -15.86 16.32
C GLU A 6 -3.78 -16.41 16.46
N ALA A 7 -3.56 -17.71 16.22
CA ALA A 7 -2.24 -18.33 16.19
C ALA A 7 -1.38 -17.84 15.01
N LEU A 8 -1.97 -17.63 13.83
CA LEU A 8 -1.29 -17.08 12.67
C LEU A 8 -0.89 -15.61 12.89
N ASN A 9 -1.79 -14.79 13.47
CA ASN A 9 -1.45 -13.43 13.89
C ASN A 9 -0.35 -13.42 14.96
N GLN A 10 -0.39 -14.33 15.93
CA GLN A 10 0.66 -14.44 16.97
C GLN A 10 2.01 -14.93 16.42
N LEU A 11 2.02 -15.82 15.43
CA LEU A 11 3.24 -16.26 14.72
C LEU A 11 3.88 -15.11 13.93
N ASP A 12 3.07 -14.29 13.26
CA ASP A 12 3.55 -13.12 12.53
C ASP A 12 4.07 -12.03 13.49
N VAL A 13 3.37 -11.81 14.61
CA VAL A 13 3.83 -10.92 15.71
C VAL A 13 5.16 -11.39 16.29
N ASN A 14 5.30 -12.69 16.58
CA ASN A 14 6.51 -13.22 17.20
C ASN A 14 7.71 -13.15 16.26
N ARG A 15 7.52 -13.49 14.98
CA ARG A 15 8.56 -13.40 13.95
C ARG A 15 8.96 -11.94 13.70
N PHE A 16 7.97 -11.04 13.68
CA PHE A 16 8.23 -9.61 13.59
C PHE A 16 8.98 -9.07 14.82
N ASN A 17 8.57 -9.44 16.02
CA ASN A 17 9.23 -9.05 17.27
C ASN A 17 10.66 -9.60 17.33
N GLU A 18 10.89 -10.82 16.82
CA GLU A 18 12.22 -11.40 16.71
C GLU A 18 13.10 -10.63 15.73
N LEU A 19 12.58 -10.28 14.54
CA LEU A 19 13.31 -9.46 13.57
C LEU A 19 13.60 -8.05 14.10
N HIS A 20 12.63 -7.42 14.77
CA HIS A 20 12.78 -6.12 15.41
C HIS A 20 13.80 -6.16 16.56
N ALA A 21 13.74 -7.18 17.43
CA ALA A 21 14.68 -7.35 18.53
C ALA A 21 16.10 -7.69 18.02
N ARG A 22 16.22 -8.49 16.96
CA ARG A 22 17.52 -8.77 16.32
C ARG A 22 18.10 -7.52 15.67
N ALA A 23 17.29 -6.70 15.02
CA ALA A 23 17.74 -5.41 14.48
C ALA A 23 18.23 -4.46 15.59
N LEU A 24 17.50 -4.36 16.71
CA LEU A 24 17.93 -3.59 17.89
C LEU A 24 19.23 -4.13 18.53
N ALA A 25 19.39 -5.46 18.60
CA ALA A 25 20.60 -6.08 19.13
C ALA A 25 21.82 -5.81 18.25
N ILE A 26 21.65 -5.81 16.92
CA ILE A 26 22.69 -5.46 15.96
C ILE A 26 23.10 -3.98 16.14
N ILE A 27 22.14 -3.07 16.35
CA ILE A 27 22.42 -1.64 16.64
C ILE A 27 23.31 -1.46 17.88
N SER A 28 23.15 -2.32 18.88
CA SER A 28 23.87 -2.20 20.16
C SER A 28 25.30 -2.78 20.16
N ALA A 29 25.76 -3.38 19.06
CA ALA A 29 27.10 -3.95 18.98
C ALA A 29 28.18 -2.87 18.77
N GLU A 30 29.23 -2.88 19.59
CA GLU A 30 30.28 -1.85 19.66
C GLU A 30 31.14 -1.69 18.38
N GLU A 31 31.00 -2.58 17.38
CA GLU A 31 31.79 -2.57 16.14
C GLU A 31 31.01 -2.08 14.90
N MET A 32 29.80 -1.54 15.10
CA MET A 32 28.94 -1.19 13.97
C MET A 32 29.27 0.20 13.40
N ASP A 33 29.47 0.26 12.08
CA ASP A 33 29.62 1.54 11.37
C ASP A 33 28.41 2.45 11.64
N ARG A 34 28.67 3.74 11.84
CA ARG A 34 27.64 4.73 12.18
C ARG A 34 26.55 4.80 11.13
N ASP A 35 26.93 4.71 9.86
CA ASP A 35 25.99 4.71 8.73
C ASP A 35 25.10 3.46 8.75
N MET A 36 25.64 2.30 9.16
CA MET A 36 24.87 1.07 9.33
C MET A 36 23.95 1.16 10.55
N ALA A 37 24.37 1.82 11.63
CA ALA A 37 23.53 2.06 12.81
C ALA A 37 22.32 2.93 12.50
N ASP A 38 22.55 4.05 11.81
CA ASP A 38 21.49 4.96 11.41
C ASP A 38 20.51 4.29 10.42
N ALA A 39 21.02 3.46 9.49
CA ALA A 39 20.18 2.69 8.58
C ALA A 39 19.28 1.67 9.30
N ILE A 40 19.82 0.92 10.26
CA ILE A 40 19.02 -0.05 11.02
C ILE A 40 18.02 0.66 11.94
N ASP A 41 18.40 1.77 12.59
CA ASP A 41 17.50 2.55 13.45
C ASP A 41 16.31 3.13 12.66
N MET A 42 16.55 3.60 11.43
CA MET A 42 15.52 4.02 10.49
C MET A 42 14.56 2.87 10.16
N VAL A 43 15.08 1.69 9.80
CA VAL A 43 14.26 0.52 9.47
C VAL A 43 13.44 0.06 10.68
N VAL A 44 14.05 0.02 11.86
CA VAL A 44 13.40 -0.37 13.12
C VAL A 44 12.21 0.53 13.43
N SER A 45 12.36 1.86 13.34
CA SER A 45 11.23 2.77 13.57
C SER A 45 10.14 2.68 12.52
N TYR A 46 10.53 2.52 11.25
CA TYR A 46 9.56 2.33 10.18
C TYR A 46 8.74 1.05 10.40
N LEU A 47 9.42 -0.05 10.73
CA LEU A 47 8.78 -1.32 11.08
C LEU A 47 7.90 -1.15 12.33
N GLY A 48 8.38 -0.49 13.39
CA GLY A 48 7.61 -0.20 14.59
C GLY A 48 6.29 0.50 14.30
N PHE A 49 6.32 1.54 13.45
CA PHE A 49 5.11 2.19 12.95
C PHE A 49 4.19 1.21 12.21
N LEU A 50 4.71 0.48 11.21
CA LEU A 50 3.92 -0.49 10.44
C LEU A 50 3.25 -1.54 11.33
N ARG A 51 3.91 -1.95 12.41
CA ARG A 51 3.36 -2.86 13.41
C ARG A 51 2.07 -2.30 14.01
N HIS A 52 2.10 -1.07 14.51
CA HIS A 52 0.92 -0.46 15.12
C HIS A 52 -0.20 -0.22 14.10
N VAL A 53 0.14 0.07 12.84
CA VAL A 53 -0.84 0.13 11.75
C VAL A 53 -1.50 -1.24 11.52
N ALA A 54 -0.71 -2.30 11.41
CA ALA A 54 -1.20 -3.66 11.18
C ALA A 54 -2.13 -4.14 12.30
N PHE A 55 -1.79 -3.86 13.56
CA PHE A 55 -2.62 -4.21 14.73
C PHE A 55 -3.68 -3.17 15.08
N ARG A 56 -3.83 -2.12 14.26
CA ARG A 56 -4.81 -1.04 14.44
C ARG A 56 -4.73 -0.35 15.80
N GLU A 57 -3.53 -0.27 16.35
CA GLU A 57 -3.25 0.41 17.61
C GLU A 57 -3.10 1.92 17.35
N ALA A 58 -4.20 2.59 16.98
CA ALA A 58 -4.19 3.98 16.49
C ALA A 58 -3.40 4.94 17.39
N GLY A 59 -3.63 4.90 18.71
CA GLY A 59 -2.91 5.77 19.65
C GLY A 59 -1.41 5.49 19.76
N LYS A 60 -0.95 4.27 19.45
CA LYS A 60 0.50 3.95 19.39
C LYS A 60 1.08 4.35 18.03
N ALA A 61 0.34 4.16 16.94
CA ALA A 61 0.74 4.62 15.62
C ALA A 61 0.93 6.15 15.56
N GLU A 62 0.07 6.92 16.25
CA GLU A 62 0.19 8.37 16.41
C GLU A 62 1.50 8.78 17.11
N LEU A 63 1.98 7.98 18.07
CA LEU A 63 3.22 8.25 18.81
C LEU A 63 4.47 7.84 18.01
N GLU A 64 4.41 6.74 17.28
CA GLU A 64 5.55 6.20 16.52
C GLU A 64 5.75 6.91 15.18
N TYR A 65 4.69 7.48 14.59
CA TYR A 65 4.78 8.15 13.29
C TYR A 65 5.80 9.32 13.26
N PRO A 66 5.79 10.27 14.21
CA PRO A 66 6.79 11.35 14.24
C PRO A 66 8.23 10.84 14.33
N LEU A 67 8.46 9.77 15.10
CA LEU A 67 9.78 9.16 15.27
C LEU A 67 10.27 8.51 13.97
N ALA A 68 9.42 7.70 13.33
CA ALA A 68 9.71 7.10 12.03
C ALA A 68 9.98 8.17 10.96
N ARG A 69 9.15 9.23 10.93
CA ARG A 69 9.29 10.35 9.99
C ARG A 69 10.60 11.10 10.19
N GLU A 70 10.95 11.45 11.43
CA GLU A 70 12.19 12.17 11.74
C GLU A 70 13.41 11.34 11.32
N ARG A 71 13.43 10.05 11.65
CA ARG A 71 14.55 9.15 11.32
C ARG A 71 14.70 8.95 9.82
N LEU A 72 13.61 8.82 9.08
CA LEU A 72 13.63 8.77 7.61
C LEU A 72 14.02 10.10 6.94
N LEU A 73 13.99 11.23 7.67
CA LEU A 73 14.45 12.53 7.17
C LEU A 73 15.93 12.80 7.49
N ARG A 74 16.54 12.06 8.41
CA ARG A 74 17.97 12.20 8.71
C ARG A 74 18.82 11.72 7.53
N ARG A 75 19.93 12.42 7.29
CA ARG A 75 20.89 12.04 6.25
C ARG A 75 21.70 10.83 6.72
N THR A 76 21.56 9.72 6.01
CA THR A 76 22.47 8.57 6.03
C THR A 76 23.46 8.74 4.89
N HIS A 77 24.77 8.65 5.12
CA HIS A 77 25.75 8.88 4.05
C HIS A 77 25.72 7.70 3.04
N GLY A 78 25.63 8.01 1.73
CA GLY A 78 25.70 7.03 0.64
C GLY A 78 24.68 7.24 -0.50
N PRO A 79 24.97 6.87 -1.76
CA PRO A 79 24.03 7.04 -2.88
C PRO A 79 22.86 6.02 -2.87
N GLU A 80 23.09 4.77 -2.42
CA GLU A 80 22.03 3.75 -2.29
C GLU A 80 21.10 4.01 -1.09
N SER A 81 21.56 4.81 -0.11
CA SER A 81 20.79 5.15 1.10
C SER A 81 19.69 6.16 0.81
N ASP A 82 19.91 7.09 -0.13
CA ASP A 82 18.97 8.17 -0.44
C ASP A 82 17.70 7.66 -1.12
N LEU A 83 17.83 6.77 -2.11
CA LEU A 83 16.69 6.20 -2.83
C LEU A 83 15.87 5.27 -1.95
N THR A 84 16.53 4.36 -1.22
CA THR A 84 15.86 3.43 -0.29
C THR A 84 15.10 4.18 0.80
N ARG A 85 15.72 5.22 1.36
CA ARG A 85 15.07 6.12 2.33
C ARG A 85 13.86 6.82 1.72
N ARG A 86 13.97 7.33 0.49
CA ARG A 86 12.86 7.98 -0.20
C ARG A 86 11.69 7.02 -0.44
N ARG A 87 11.97 5.76 -0.80
CA ARG A 87 10.94 4.71 -0.95
C ARG A 87 10.19 4.46 0.35
N TYR A 88 10.92 4.23 1.46
CA TYR A 88 10.31 4.04 2.77
C TYR A 88 9.58 5.29 3.26
N TYR A 89 10.13 6.48 2.99
CA TYR A 89 9.49 7.74 3.33
C TYR A 89 8.18 7.94 2.56
N LEU A 90 8.17 7.67 1.25
CA LEU A 90 6.96 7.71 0.44
C LEU A 90 5.89 6.75 0.99
N GLN A 91 6.26 5.50 1.28
CA GLN A 91 5.32 4.51 1.82
C GLN A 91 4.81 4.93 3.20
N LEU A 92 5.68 5.42 4.09
CA LEU A 92 5.30 5.99 5.39
C LEU A 92 4.26 7.11 5.21
N ARG A 93 4.53 8.06 4.32
CA ARG A 93 3.66 9.23 4.08
C ARG A 93 2.29 8.82 3.53
N ILE A 94 2.23 7.86 2.60
CA ILE A 94 0.96 7.35 2.08
C ILE A 94 0.16 6.63 3.17
N ILE A 95 0.81 5.84 4.02
CA ILE A 95 0.14 5.13 5.12
C ILE A 95 -0.37 6.11 6.17
N ALA A 96 0.42 7.13 6.54
CA ALA A 96 0.02 8.17 7.47
C ALA A 96 -1.20 8.97 6.97
N ASP A 97 -1.23 9.28 5.66
CA ASP A 97 -2.39 9.89 5.01
C ASP A 97 -3.64 9.00 5.09
N ASN A 98 -3.50 7.70 4.77
CA ASN A 98 -4.59 6.72 4.87
C ASN A 98 -5.14 6.58 6.28
N MET A 99 -4.27 6.69 7.28
CA MET A 99 -4.63 6.66 8.71
C MET A 99 -5.16 7.99 9.24
N LYS A 100 -5.18 9.05 8.42
CA LYS A 100 -5.57 10.42 8.80
C LYS A 100 -4.68 11.02 9.90
N LEU A 101 -3.42 10.58 9.99
CA LEU A 101 -2.44 11.11 10.93
C LEU A 101 -1.89 12.44 10.46
N GLU A 102 -1.46 12.49 9.19
CA GLU A 102 -0.95 13.69 8.56
C GLU A 102 -1.28 13.63 7.06
N PRO A 103 -2.00 14.62 6.51
CA PRO A 103 -2.36 14.61 5.10
C PRO A 103 -1.12 14.67 4.21
N LEU A 104 -1.12 13.91 3.11
CA LEU A 104 -0.07 13.95 2.10
C LEU A 104 -0.49 14.86 0.95
N GLN A 105 0.30 15.89 0.65
CA GLN A 105 0.03 16.78 -0.46
C GLN A 105 0.46 16.16 -1.79
N ILE A 106 -0.27 16.44 -2.88
CA ILE A 106 0.05 15.88 -4.20
C ILE A 106 1.43 16.33 -4.71
N SER A 107 1.85 17.56 -4.38
CA SER A 107 3.19 18.08 -4.72
C SER A 107 4.30 17.36 -3.96
N GLU A 108 4.08 17.06 -2.68
CA GLU A 108 4.99 16.25 -1.86
C GLU A 108 5.09 14.83 -2.42
N PHE A 109 3.94 14.20 -2.71
CA PHE A 109 3.89 12.88 -3.34
C PHE A 109 4.67 12.83 -4.65
N ARG A 110 4.41 13.76 -5.58
CA ARG A 110 5.09 13.81 -6.88
C ARG A 110 6.58 14.07 -6.72
N CYS A 111 6.97 14.94 -5.79
CA CYS A 111 8.37 15.11 -5.43
C CYS A 111 8.94 13.75 -5.04
N LEU A 112 8.42 13.09 -4.01
CA LEU A 112 8.93 11.82 -3.52
C LEU A 112 8.91 10.69 -4.56
N PHE A 113 7.94 10.67 -5.47
CA PHE A 113 7.72 9.61 -6.45
C PHE A 113 8.49 9.80 -7.77
N SER A 114 8.71 11.04 -8.22
CA SER A 114 9.24 11.36 -9.56
C SER A 114 10.59 10.69 -9.89
N ASP A 115 11.49 10.63 -8.92
CA ASP A 115 12.85 10.09 -9.10
C ASP A 115 12.96 8.58 -8.77
N LEU A 116 11.85 7.91 -8.43
CA LEU A 116 11.87 6.46 -8.24
C LEU A 116 11.89 5.79 -9.62
N ASP A 117 12.97 5.05 -9.89
CA ASP A 117 13.07 4.30 -11.13
C ASP A 117 12.09 3.12 -11.11
N PHE A 118 11.63 2.78 -12.31
CA PHE A 118 10.75 1.68 -12.63
C PHE A 118 11.07 0.41 -11.84
N HIS A 119 12.29 -0.10 -12.01
CA HIS A 119 12.69 -1.43 -11.56
C HIS A 119 12.90 -1.53 -10.05
N GLU A 120 12.82 -0.42 -9.34
CA GLU A 120 13.18 -0.32 -7.93
C GLU A 120 11.96 -0.32 -7.00
N MET A 121 10.74 -0.27 -7.56
CA MET A 121 9.50 -0.31 -6.81
C MET A 121 8.91 -1.72 -6.77
N HIS A 122 8.63 -2.21 -5.56
CA HIS A 122 7.93 -3.48 -5.36
C HIS A 122 6.41 -3.33 -5.55
N THR A 123 5.70 -4.43 -5.84
CA THR A 123 4.24 -4.46 -6.07
C THR A 123 3.44 -3.69 -5.00
N GLU A 124 3.79 -3.85 -3.73
CA GLU A 124 3.10 -3.17 -2.63
C GLU A 124 3.25 -1.63 -2.70
N GLN A 125 4.40 -1.14 -3.12
CA GLN A 125 4.63 0.30 -3.25
C GLN A 125 3.82 0.86 -4.43
N TRP A 126 3.75 0.13 -5.54
CA TRP A 126 2.85 0.45 -6.65
C TRP A 126 1.38 0.42 -6.23
N TYR A 127 1.00 -0.53 -5.38
CA TYR A 127 -0.35 -0.61 -4.82
C TYR A 127 -0.72 0.66 -4.04
N PHE A 128 0.15 1.11 -3.13
CA PHE A 128 -0.09 2.32 -2.35
C PHE A 128 -0.04 3.60 -3.18
N ALA A 129 0.95 3.72 -4.07
CA ALA A 129 1.11 4.88 -4.95
C ALA A 129 -0.09 5.05 -5.89
N SER A 130 -0.58 3.96 -6.51
CA SER A 130 -1.77 4.00 -7.36
C SER A 130 -3.03 4.39 -6.58
N ASN A 131 -3.21 3.91 -5.35
CA ASN A 131 -4.35 4.30 -4.52
C ASN A 131 -4.33 5.79 -4.16
N PHE A 132 -3.16 6.33 -3.85
CA PHE A 132 -3.01 7.76 -3.61
C PHE A 132 -3.28 8.55 -4.90
N ALA A 133 -2.61 8.21 -5.99
CA ALA A 133 -2.77 8.88 -7.27
C ALA A 133 -4.23 8.90 -7.75
N PHE A 134 -4.96 7.80 -7.61
CA PHE A 134 -6.38 7.74 -7.99
C PHE A 134 -7.26 8.69 -7.17
N ARG A 135 -7.08 8.73 -5.83
CA ARG A 135 -7.83 9.66 -4.95
C ARG A 135 -7.60 11.13 -5.31
N HIS A 136 -6.42 11.44 -5.85
CA HIS A 136 -6.01 12.79 -6.20
C HIS A 136 -6.11 13.10 -7.70
N ASN A 137 -6.76 12.24 -8.49
CA ASN A 137 -6.88 12.39 -9.95
C ASN A 137 -5.53 12.57 -10.68
N ASP A 138 -4.48 11.96 -10.16
CA ASP A 138 -3.13 12.03 -10.75
C ASP A 138 -2.96 10.99 -11.85
N ILE A 139 -3.44 11.36 -13.04
CA ILE A 139 -3.43 10.48 -14.21
C ILE A 139 -2.02 10.08 -14.64
N GLU A 140 -1.01 10.94 -14.47
CA GLU A 140 0.37 10.68 -14.87
C GLU A 140 0.93 9.48 -14.09
N THR A 141 0.79 9.51 -12.76
CA THR A 141 1.23 8.42 -11.89
C THR A 141 0.46 7.13 -12.16
N ILE A 142 -0.86 7.20 -12.37
CA ILE A 142 -1.66 6.01 -12.73
C ILE A 142 -1.26 5.46 -14.09
N SER A 143 -0.93 6.31 -15.07
CA SER A 143 -0.45 5.88 -16.39
C SER A 143 0.87 5.15 -16.28
N ARG A 144 1.84 5.72 -15.54
CA ARG A 144 3.11 5.08 -15.23
C ARG A 144 2.87 3.72 -14.59
N ALA A 145 2.08 3.65 -13.52
CA ALA A 145 1.75 2.40 -12.86
C ALA A 145 1.12 1.39 -13.84
N TYR A 146 0.18 1.81 -14.68
CA TYR A 146 -0.48 0.91 -15.62
C TYR A 146 0.49 0.30 -16.65
N GLU A 147 1.43 1.10 -17.17
CA GLU A 147 2.49 0.64 -18.08
C GLU A 147 3.40 -0.42 -17.44
N GLN A 148 3.71 -0.27 -16.14
CA GLN A 148 4.47 -1.27 -15.36
C GLN A 148 3.82 -2.65 -15.42
N PHE A 149 2.55 -2.69 -15.06
CA PHE A 149 1.82 -3.94 -14.93
C PHE A 149 1.55 -4.59 -16.29
N LEU A 150 1.59 -3.82 -17.38
CA LEU A 150 1.55 -4.38 -18.73
C LEU A 150 2.87 -5.05 -19.11
N LEU A 151 4.02 -4.50 -18.69
CA LEU A 151 5.34 -5.07 -18.99
C LEU A 151 5.62 -6.37 -18.22
N TYR A 152 5.11 -6.51 -16.99
CA TYR A 152 5.33 -7.69 -16.13
C TYR A 152 4.13 -8.63 -16.02
N ARG A 153 3.17 -8.52 -16.93
CA ARG A 153 1.89 -9.24 -16.85
C ARG A 153 2.07 -10.76 -16.74
N ASP A 154 3.04 -11.32 -17.44
CA ASP A 154 3.26 -12.78 -17.52
C ASP A 154 4.00 -13.34 -16.29
N GLU A 155 4.59 -12.49 -15.45
CA GLU A 155 5.35 -12.90 -14.25
C GLU A 155 4.45 -12.95 -12.98
N HIS A 156 3.22 -12.42 -13.05
CA HIS A 156 2.37 -12.16 -11.89
C HIS A 156 0.94 -12.72 -12.01
N ASP A 157 0.77 -13.97 -12.48
CA ASP A 157 -0.56 -14.63 -12.58
C ASP A 157 -1.35 -14.64 -11.24
N ASN A 158 -0.66 -14.57 -10.09
CA ASN A 158 -1.26 -14.46 -8.76
C ASN A 158 -1.86 -13.07 -8.44
N GLU A 159 -1.65 -12.06 -9.30
CA GLU A 159 -2.04 -10.66 -9.04
C GLU A 159 -3.20 -10.18 -9.94
N LEU A 160 -4.03 -11.10 -10.44
CA LEU A 160 -5.15 -10.80 -11.34
C LEU A 160 -6.01 -9.61 -10.85
N PHE A 161 -6.32 -9.55 -9.55
CA PHE A 161 -7.09 -8.44 -8.98
C PHE A 161 -6.37 -7.09 -9.12
N GLN A 162 -5.06 -7.03 -8.86
CA GLN A 162 -4.28 -5.79 -8.92
C GLN A 162 -4.23 -5.24 -10.33
N TRP A 163 -4.07 -6.12 -11.31
CA TRP A 163 -4.11 -5.76 -12.73
C TRP A 163 -5.48 -5.20 -13.14
N VAL A 164 -6.57 -5.92 -12.83
CA VAL A 164 -7.92 -5.45 -13.18
C VAL A 164 -8.23 -4.12 -12.50
N ARG A 165 -7.87 -4.01 -11.21
CA ARG A 165 -8.06 -2.81 -10.40
C ARG A 165 -7.37 -1.60 -11.03
N LEU A 166 -6.09 -1.70 -11.36
CA LEU A 166 -5.33 -0.60 -11.94
C LEU A 166 -5.82 -0.22 -13.35
N SER A 167 -6.18 -1.22 -14.16
CA SER A 167 -6.81 -1.00 -15.47
C SER A 167 -8.12 -0.20 -15.34
N VAL A 168 -8.94 -0.53 -14.35
CA VAL A 168 -10.18 0.20 -14.08
C VAL A 168 -9.89 1.62 -13.57
N MET A 169 -8.94 1.80 -12.65
CA MET A 169 -8.52 3.13 -12.18
C MET A 169 -8.11 4.04 -13.34
N TYR A 170 -7.21 3.55 -14.20
CA TYR A 170 -6.73 4.28 -15.37
C TYR A 170 -7.88 4.70 -16.29
N ARG A 171 -8.78 3.76 -16.60
CA ARG A 171 -9.94 4.01 -17.47
C ARG A 171 -10.96 4.96 -16.85
N LEU A 172 -11.19 4.86 -15.54
CA LEU A 172 -12.07 5.78 -14.82
C LEU A 172 -11.52 7.21 -14.88
N LEU A 173 -10.23 7.43 -14.59
CA LEU A 173 -9.63 8.77 -14.67
C LEU A 173 -9.69 9.36 -16.08
N ARG A 174 -9.57 8.52 -17.12
CA ARG A 174 -9.71 8.92 -18.52
C ARG A 174 -11.15 9.08 -19.01
N GLN A 175 -12.15 8.74 -18.19
CA GLN A 175 -13.56 8.66 -18.59
C GLN A 175 -13.79 7.69 -19.77
N GLU A 176 -12.96 6.64 -19.85
CA GLU A 176 -13.02 5.59 -20.88
C GLU A 176 -13.48 4.24 -20.28
N ALA A 177 -13.88 4.25 -19.01
CA ALA A 177 -14.43 3.08 -18.35
C ALA A 177 -15.82 2.73 -18.93
N GLN A 178 -16.16 1.46 -18.85
CA GLN A 178 -17.38 0.88 -19.42
C GLN A 178 -17.87 -0.19 -18.44
N PRO A 179 -19.18 -0.54 -18.45
CA PRO A 179 -19.74 -1.55 -17.54
C PRO A 179 -18.97 -2.87 -17.53
N ARG A 180 -18.52 -3.36 -18.69
CA ARG A 180 -17.69 -4.58 -18.80
C ARG A 180 -16.37 -4.53 -18.03
N HIS A 181 -15.81 -3.34 -17.79
CA HIS A 181 -14.60 -3.18 -16.99
C HIS A 181 -14.91 -3.31 -15.50
N VAL A 182 -16.06 -2.77 -15.08
CA VAL A 182 -16.59 -2.92 -13.71
C VAL A 182 -16.94 -4.39 -13.44
N GLU A 183 -17.57 -5.08 -14.39
CA GLU A 183 -17.85 -6.51 -14.31
C GLU A 183 -16.59 -7.32 -14.04
N LYS A 184 -15.54 -7.11 -14.86
CA LYS A 184 -14.23 -7.78 -14.67
C LYS A 184 -13.64 -7.50 -13.29
N LEU A 185 -13.77 -6.27 -12.79
CA LEU A 185 -13.30 -5.92 -11.45
C LEU A 185 -14.05 -6.73 -10.39
N LEU A 186 -15.38 -6.74 -10.42
CA LEU A 186 -16.20 -7.48 -9.45
C LEU A 186 -15.88 -8.98 -9.48
N LEU A 187 -15.76 -9.57 -10.68
CA LEU A 187 -15.39 -10.96 -10.86
C LEU A 187 -13.95 -11.29 -10.40
N SER A 188 -13.09 -10.29 -10.28
CA SER A 188 -11.71 -10.45 -9.78
C SER A 188 -11.58 -10.31 -8.25
N ILE A 189 -12.65 -9.92 -7.55
CA ILE A 189 -12.66 -9.85 -6.09
C ILE A 189 -12.59 -11.29 -5.54
N ARG A 190 -11.60 -11.55 -4.68
CA ARG A 190 -11.36 -12.86 -4.05
C ARG A 190 -11.32 -12.83 -2.53
N THR A 191 -11.16 -11.65 -1.94
CA THR A 191 -11.00 -11.49 -0.49
C THR A 191 -11.85 -10.34 0.03
N SER A 192 -12.18 -10.36 1.33
CA SER A 192 -12.85 -9.21 1.96
C SER A 192 -12.00 -7.94 1.97
N ALA A 193 -10.67 -8.02 1.79
CA ALA A 193 -9.81 -6.85 1.64
C ALA A 193 -10.05 -6.17 0.29
N ASN A 194 -10.02 -6.93 -0.80
CA ASN A 194 -10.33 -6.46 -2.15
C ASN A 194 -11.73 -5.82 -2.21
N ALA A 195 -12.72 -6.47 -1.59
CA ALA A 195 -14.09 -5.98 -1.50
C ALA A 195 -14.20 -4.61 -0.81
N ARG A 196 -13.55 -4.46 0.36
CA ARG A 196 -13.53 -3.20 1.11
C ARG A 196 -12.88 -2.08 0.31
N GLU A 197 -11.79 -2.38 -0.39
CA GLU A 197 -11.11 -1.43 -1.24
C GLU A 197 -11.99 -0.97 -2.39
N VAL A 198 -12.58 -1.90 -3.16
CA VAL A 198 -13.50 -1.55 -4.26
C VAL A 198 -14.62 -0.67 -3.74
N ARG A 199 -15.22 -1.00 -2.60
CA ARG A 199 -16.32 -0.23 -1.99
C ARG A 199 -15.89 1.18 -1.57
N ALA A 200 -14.71 1.33 -0.97
CA ALA A 200 -14.25 2.60 -0.44
C ALA A 200 -13.66 3.53 -1.52
N LEU A 201 -12.95 2.96 -2.50
CA LEU A 201 -12.13 3.72 -3.45
C LEU A 201 -12.76 3.81 -4.83
N LEU A 202 -13.17 2.67 -5.42
CA LEU A 202 -13.58 2.62 -6.83
C LEU A 202 -15.08 2.82 -7.02
N LEU A 203 -15.90 2.26 -6.13
CA LEU A 203 -17.35 2.29 -6.23
C LEU A 203 -17.93 3.71 -6.27
N PRO A 204 -17.45 4.69 -5.48
CA PRO A 204 -17.92 6.07 -5.59
C PRO A 204 -17.74 6.62 -7.00
N GLU A 205 -16.58 6.38 -7.61
CA GLU A 205 -16.23 6.87 -8.93
C GLU A 205 -16.99 6.13 -10.05
N ILE A 206 -17.16 4.82 -9.92
CA ILE A 206 -17.99 3.99 -10.80
C ILE A 206 -19.44 4.49 -10.82
N LYS A 207 -20.01 4.80 -9.65
CA LYS A 207 -21.36 5.35 -9.53
C LYS A 207 -21.45 6.77 -10.11
N ARG A 208 -20.45 7.62 -9.85
CA ARG A 208 -20.38 8.98 -10.39
C ARG A 208 -20.43 8.99 -11.93
N GLN A 209 -19.76 8.03 -12.56
CA GLN A 209 -19.76 7.86 -14.01
C GLN A 209 -20.93 7.03 -14.55
N GLN A 210 -21.91 6.66 -13.70
CA GLN A 210 -23.11 5.90 -14.08
C GLN A 210 -22.79 4.54 -14.74
N LEU A 211 -21.69 3.91 -14.32
CA LEU A 211 -21.25 2.63 -14.87
C LEU A 211 -21.85 1.41 -14.16
N MET A 212 -22.62 1.66 -13.09
CA MET A 212 -23.25 0.63 -12.28
C MET A 212 -24.66 0.32 -12.83
N THR A 213 -24.82 -0.82 -13.48
CA THR A 213 -26.13 -1.31 -13.97
C THR A 213 -26.80 -2.21 -12.94
N ALA A 214 -28.10 -2.49 -13.09
CA ALA A 214 -28.83 -3.38 -12.20
C ALA A 214 -28.19 -4.78 -12.09
N GLU A 215 -27.67 -5.31 -13.21
CA GLU A 215 -26.98 -6.60 -13.24
C GLU A 215 -25.66 -6.55 -12.46
N LEU A 216 -24.93 -5.43 -12.54
CA LEU A 216 -23.69 -5.23 -11.80
C LEU A 216 -23.92 -4.99 -10.31
N GLU A 217 -25.04 -4.37 -9.93
CA GLU A 217 -25.45 -4.27 -8.52
C GLU A 217 -25.75 -5.65 -7.95
N ALA A 218 -26.53 -6.47 -8.67
CA ALA A 218 -26.79 -7.85 -8.28
C ALA A 218 -25.53 -8.73 -8.26
N LEU A 219 -24.56 -8.47 -9.14
CA LEU A 219 -23.25 -9.13 -9.08
C LEU A 219 -22.46 -8.69 -7.85
N LEU A 220 -22.41 -7.39 -7.57
CA LEU A 220 -21.74 -6.84 -6.39
C LEU A 220 -22.31 -7.45 -5.11
N GLU A 221 -23.63 -7.46 -4.94
CA GLU A 221 -24.30 -8.05 -3.77
C GLU A 221 -23.91 -9.52 -3.60
N ARG A 222 -24.05 -10.35 -4.64
CA ARG A 222 -23.64 -11.77 -4.60
C ARG A 222 -22.17 -11.95 -4.23
N THR A 223 -21.28 -11.14 -4.80
CA THR A 223 -19.84 -11.20 -4.48
C THR A 223 -19.58 -10.82 -3.02
N MET A 224 -20.29 -9.84 -2.47
CA MET A 224 -20.14 -9.46 -1.06
C MET A 224 -20.69 -10.53 -0.13
N ASP A 225 -21.87 -11.08 -0.41
CA ASP A 225 -22.50 -12.14 0.39
C ASP A 225 -21.62 -13.39 0.47
N GLN A 226 -21.03 -13.80 -0.66
CA GLN A 226 -20.10 -14.94 -0.71
C GLN A 226 -18.88 -14.74 0.20
N LEU A 227 -18.39 -13.51 0.33
CA LEU A 227 -17.23 -13.19 1.16
C LEU A 227 -17.57 -13.06 2.64
N ASP A 228 -18.80 -12.68 2.97
CA ASP A 228 -19.28 -12.63 4.35
C ASP A 228 -19.63 -14.03 4.89
N MET A 229 -20.06 -14.97 4.02
CA MET A 229 -20.27 -16.38 4.38
C MET A 229 -18.97 -17.18 4.59
N ALA A 230 -17.84 -16.67 4.12
CA ALA A 230 -16.53 -17.32 4.27
C ALA A 230 -15.79 -16.94 5.57
N ARG A 231 -16.43 -16.18 6.47
CA ARG A 231 -15.92 -15.78 7.79
C ARG A 231 -16.49 -16.63 8.91
#